data_AF-A0A257DED5-F1
#
_entry.id   AF-A0A257DED5-F1
#
_cell.length_a   1.000
_cell.length_b   1.000
_cell.length_c   1.000
_cell.angle_alpha   90.00
_cell.angle_beta   90.00
_cell.angle_gamma   90.00
#
_symmetry.space_group_name_H-M   'P 1'
#
loop_
_entity.id
_entity.type
_entity.pdbx_description
1 polymer ?
#
loop_
_entity_poly.entity_id
_entity_poly.type
_entity_poly.pdbx_seq_one_letter_code
_entity_poly.pdbx_strand_id
1 'polypeptide(L)'
;MHTSMVKRAIDTTEKVFLMLIAGFTVVAMAQEIWLLVENRRVELKDLLMMFIYAEVLGMLAAFYSRQRNVILLPLFIAMTALSRLIILQGKEADAMALMYESGAILLIALACWLISRMRSAD
;
A
#
# COMPACT_ATOMS: atom_id res chain seq x y z
N MET A 1 30.59 -6.34 22.70
CA MET A 1 29.92 -5.15 23.27
C MET A 1 29.53 -4.07 22.23
N HIS A 2 30.07 -4.08 20.99
CA HIS A 2 29.75 -3.07 19.96
C HIS A 2 28.41 -3.27 19.21
N THR A 3 27.90 -4.49 19.08
CA THR A 3 26.73 -4.79 18.24
C THR A 3 25.39 -4.31 18.84
N SER A 4 25.32 -4.08 20.15
CA SER A 4 24.08 -3.64 20.81
C SER A 4 23.75 -2.16 20.58
N MET A 5 24.77 -1.32 20.38
CA MET A 5 24.59 0.12 20.16
C MET A 5 24.09 0.41 18.73
N VAL A 6 24.64 -0.31 17.74
CA VAL A 6 24.21 -0.21 16.34
C VAL A 6 22.76 -0.68 16.15
N LYS A 7 22.37 -1.81 16.76
CA LYS A 7 20.99 -2.31 16.70
C LYS A 7 19.99 -1.30 17.27
N ARG A 8 20.32 -0.67 18.41
CA ARG A 8 19.46 0.37 19.02
C ARG A 8 19.35 1.63 18.16
N ALA A 9 20.45 2.03 17.50
CA ALA A 9 20.43 3.17 16.58
C ALA A 9 19.54 2.89 15.36
N ILE A 10 19.61 1.67 14.81
CA ILE A 10 18.75 1.23 13.69
C ILE A 10 17.29 1.19 14.12
N ASP A 11 16.96 0.57 15.26
CA ASP A 11 15.58 0.49 15.77
C ASP A 11 14.98 1.87 16.04
N THR A 12 15.77 2.80 16.56
CA THR A 12 15.31 4.18 16.80
C THR A 12 15.05 4.91 15.48
N THR A 13 15.93 4.74 14.52
CA THR A 13 15.80 5.34 13.18
C THR A 13 14.56 4.78 12.47
N GLU A 14 14.36 3.46 12.49
CA GLU A 14 13.19 2.80 11.89
C GLU A 14 11.87 3.34 12.47
N LYS A 15 11.77 3.48 13.80
CA LYS A 15 10.59 4.05 14.44
C LYS A 15 10.32 5.50 14.03
N VAL A 16 11.37 6.31 13.90
CA VAL A 16 11.25 7.71 13.45
C VAL A 16 10.74 7.76 12.01
N PHE A 17 11.29 6.94 11.11
CA PHE A 17 10.83 6.87 9.73
C PHE A 17 9.38 6.38 9.63
N LEU A 18 9.00 5.33 10.38
CA LEU A 18 7.62 4.84 10.41
C LEU A 18 6.64 5.92 10.89
N MET A 19 7.00 6.65 11.94
CA MET A 19 6.17 7.74 12.47
C MET A 19 6.05 8.89 11.47
N LEU A 20 7.13 9.22 10.77
CA LEU A 20 7.13 10.23 9.70
C LEU A 20 6.21 9.83 8.53
N ILE A 21 6.35 8.60 8.02
CA ILE A 21 5.53 8.11 6.91
C ILE A 21 4.06 8.11 7.31
N ALA A 22 3.72 7.59 8.50
CA ALA A 22 2.35 7.59 9.01
C ALA A 22 1.80 9.02 9.13
N GLY A 23 2.59 9.95 9.66
CA GLY A 23 2.23 11.37 9.74
C GLY A 23 1.96 11.98 8.36
N PHE A 24 2.84 11.75 7.38
CA PHE A 24 2.66 12.23 6.02
C PHE A 24 1.43 11.61 5.34
N THR A 25 1.15 10.32 5.54
CA THR A 25 -0.06 9.68 5.00
C THR A 25 -1.33 10.31 5.54
N VAL A 26 -1.39 10.60 6.85
CA VAL A 26 -2.55 11.28 7.45
C VAL A 26 -2.72 12.69 6.91
N VAL A 27 -1.62 13.45 6.79
CA VAL A 27 -1.66 14.81 6.22
C VAL A 27 -2.11 14.79 4.76
N ALA A 28 -1.59 13.89 3.94
CA ALA A 28 -1.98 13.73 2.55
C ALA A 28 -3.47 13.37 2.41
N MET A 29 -3.96 12.44 3.24
CA MET A 29 -5.37 12.06 3.26
C MET A 29 -6.26 13.26 3.66
N ALA A 30 -5.84 14.05 4.65
CA ALA A 30 -6.57 15.25 5.06
C ALA A 30 -6.61 16.32 3.95
N GLN A 31 -5.51 16.49 3.20
CA GLN A 31 -5.44 17.40 2.05
C GLN A 31 -6.40 16.97 0.94
N GLU A 32 -6.45 15.68 0.60
CA GLU A 32 -7.44 15.18 -0.36
C GLU A 32 -8.86 15.44 0.12
N ILE A 33 -9.19 15.08 1.37
CA ILE A 33 -10.53 15.33 1.93
C ILE A 33 -10.91 16.81 1.81
N TRP A 34 -9.98 17.72 2.08
CA TRP A 34 -10.22 19.16 1.94
C TRP A 34 -10.57 19.55 0.50
N LEU A 35 -9.84 19.00 -0.47
CA LEU A 35 -10.03 19.25 -1.90
C LEU A 35 -11.35 18.67 -2.42
N LEU A 36 -11.77 17.51 -1.92
CA LEU A 36 -13.08 16.93 -2.20
C LEU A 36 -14.23 17.79 -1.66
N VAL A 37 -14.09 18.31 -0.45
CA VAL A 37 -15.09 19.19 0.17
C VAL A 37 -15.23 20.48 -0.64
N GLU A 38 -14.11 21.04 -1.12
CA GLU A 38 -14.10 22.22 -1.98
C GLU A 38 -14.77 21.97 -3.35
N ASN A 39 -14.47 20.83 -3.97
CA ASN A 39 -15.03 20.44 -5.26
C ASN A 39 -16.52 20.03 -5.20
N ARG A 40 -17.08 19.82 -3.99
CA ARG A 40 -18.49 19.41 -3.73
C ARG A 40 -18.97 18.18 -4.52
N ARG A 41 -18.05 17.42 -5.11
CA ARG A 41 -18.29 16.15 -5.79
C ARG A 41 -17.37 15.13 -5.18
N VAL A 42 -17.96 14.01 -4.79
CA VAL A 42 -17.24 12.87 -4.27
C VAL A 42 -17.33 11.80 -5.35
N GLU A 43 -16.22 11.54 -6.04
CA GLU A 43 -16.15 10.47 -7.03
C GLU A 43 -15.73 9.17 -6.35
N LEU A 44 -16.16 8.03 -6.91
CA LEU A 44 -15.76 6.73 -6.37
C LEU A 44 -14.23 6.52 -6.43
N LYS A 45 -13.54 7.16 -7.37
CA LYS A 45 -12.08 7.13 -7.49
C LYS A 45 -11.40 7.70 -6.25
N ASP A 46 -11.96 8.76 -5.69
CA ASP A 46 -11.42 9.44 -4.52
C ASP A 46 -11.62 8.61 -3.25
N LEU A 47 -12.79 7.99 -3.09
CA LEU A 47 -13.00 7.02 -2.01
C LEU A 47 -11.97 5.87 -2.09
N LEU A 48 -11.64 5.45 -3.30
CA LEU A 48 -10.67 4.38 -3.51
C LEU A 48 -9.25 4.82 -3.12
N MET A 49 -8.85 6.04 -3.47
CA MET A 49 -7.58 6.63 -3.01
C MET A 49 -7.50 6.70 -1.48
N MET A 50 -8.56 7.17 -0.81
CA MET A 50 -8.63 7.20 0.65
C MET A 50 -8.54 5.81 1.27
N PHE A 51 -9.16 4.81 0.64
CA PHE A 51 -9.09 3.42 1.09
C PHE A 51 -7.66 2.85 0.98
N ILE A 52 -6.92 3.21 -0.07
CA ILE A 52 -5.50 2.85 -0.22
C ILE A 52 -4.67 3.50 0.90
N TYR A 53 -4.89 4.77 1.24
CA TYR A 53 -4.20 5.42 2.36
C TYR A 53 -4.51 4.73 3.70
N ALA A 54 -5.76 4.32 3.92
CA ALA A 54 -6.14 3.58 5.12
C ALA A 54 -5.48 2.18 5.20
N GLU A 55 -5.41 1.44 4.09
CA GLU A 55 -4.72 0.14 4.04
C GLU A 55 -3.22 0.28 4.30
N VAL A 56 -2.57 1.32 3.74
CA VAL A 56 -1.15 1.62 4.01
C VAL A 56 -0.91 1.95 5.48
N LEU A 57 -1.79 2.74 6.11
CA LEU A 57 -1.72 3.01 7.55
C LEU A 57 -1.86 1.73 8.39
N GLY A 58 -2.77 0.83 8.02
CA GLY A 58 -2.92 -0.47 8.66
C GLY A 58 -1.65 -1.34 8.56
N MET A 59 -0.98 -1.29 7.41
CA MET A 59 0.31 -1.96 7.22
C MET A 59 1.43 -1.34 8.07
N LEU A 60 1.52 0.00 8.14
CA LEU A 60 2.51 0.68 8.99
C LEU A 60 2.31 0.32 10.47
N ALA A 61 1.05 0.26 10.92
CA ALA A 61 0.70 -0.19 12.27
C ALA A 61 1.09 -1.66 12.52
N ALA A 62 0.89 -2.54 11.53
CA ALA A 62 1.34 -3.94 11.60
C ALA A 62 2.87 -4.06 11.61
N PHE A 63 3.57 -3.18 10.88
CA PHE A 63 5.03 -3.12 10.83
C PHE A 63 5.63 -2.73 12.19
N TYR A 64 4.99 -1.81 12.90
CA TYR A 64 5.35 -1.44 14.26
C TYR A 64 5.27 -2.62 15.25
N SER A 65 4.35 -3.57 15.02
CA SER A 65 4.09 -4.70 15.92
C SER A 65 4.87 -5.99 15.58
N ARG A 66 5.28 -6.19 14.31
CA ARG A 66 6.05 -7.37 13.87
C ARG A 66 7.28 -6.98 13.07
N GLN A 67 8.41 -6.94 13.78
CA GLN A 67 9.75 -6.55 13.33
C GLN A 67 10.44 -7.47 12.29
N ARG A 68 9.73 -8.33 11.55
CA ARG A 68 10.43 -9.20 10.57
C ARG A 68 9.56 -9.61 9.39
N ASN A 69 9.86 -8.99 8.25
CA ASN A 69 9.62 -9.50 6.90
C ASN A 69 8.18 -9.37 6.37
N VAL A 70 7.65 -8.15 6.39
CA VAL A 70 6.38 -7.79 5.77
C VAL A 70 6.59 -7.17 4.38
N ILE A 71 7.34 -7.84 3.50
CA ILE A 71 7.53 -7.37 2.11
C ILE A 71 6.28 -7.70 1.25
N LEU A 72 5.50 -8.70 1.66
CA LEU A 72 4.33 -9.17 0.91
C LEU A 72 3.07 -8.31 1.14
N LEU A 73 2.83 -7.77 2.35
CA LEU A 73 1.62 -6.96 2.59
C LEU A 73 1.49 -5.73 1.69
N PRO A 74 2.56 -4.93 1.42
CA PRO A 74 2.46 -3.82 0.47
C PRO A 74 2.06 -4.26 -0.94
N LEU A 75 2.56 -5.42 -1.38
CA LEU A 75 2.22 -5.98 -2.70
C LEU A 75 0.74 -6.38 -2.78
N PHE A 76 0.20 -6.99 -1.73
CA PHE A 76 -1.22 -7.35 -1.68
C PHE A 76 -2.14 -6.12 -1.67
N ILE A 77 -1.77 -5.08 -0.93
CA ILE A 77 -2.50 -3.81 -0.91
C ILE A 77 -2.56 -3.23 -2.33
N ALA A 78 -1.43 -3.15 -3.03
CA ALA A 78 -1.38 -2.68 -4.41
C ALA A 78 -2.28 -3.51 -5.36
N MET A 79 -2.27 -4.84 -5.25
CA MET A 79 -3.13 -5.70 -6.08
C MET A 79 -4.63 -5.46 -5.82
N THR A 80 -5.04 -5.38 -4.55
CA THR A 80 -6.45 -5.17 -4.20
C THR A 80 -6.93 -3.75 -4.48
N ALA A 81 -6.03 -2.77 -4.44
CA ALA A 81 -6.28 -1.41 -4.87
C ALA A 81 -6.52 -1.34 -6.39
N LEU A 82 -5.60 -1.92 -7.17
CA LEU A 82 -5.72 -1.98 -8.63
C LEU A 82 -6.99 -2.72 -9.05
N SER A 83 -7.32 -3.86 -8.44
CA SER A 83 -8.52 -4.60 -8.81
C SER A 83 -9.80 -3.81 -8.57
N ARG A 84 -9.90 -3.08 -7.44
CA ARG A 84 -11.04 -2.20 -7.17
C ARG A 84 -11.09 -1.01 -8.14
N LEU A 85 -9.95 -0.49 -8.57
CA LEU A 85 -9.87 0.62 -9.52
C LEU A 85 -10.37 0.20 -10.89
N ILE A 86 -9.94 -0.97 -11.36
CA ILE A 86 -10.35 -1.55 -12.65
C ILE A 86 -11.86 -1.77 -12.70
N ILE A 87 -12.47 -2.32 -11.64
CA ILE A 87 -13.92 -2.56 -11.62
C ILE A 87 -14.69 -1.23 -11.73
N LEU A 88 -14.15 -0.18 -11.12
CA LEU A 88 -14.79 1.12 -11.06
C LEU A 88 -14.63 1.94 -12.35
N GLN A 89 -13.45 1.87 -12.98
CA GLN A 89 -13.13 2.59 -14.21
C GLN A 89 -13.39 1.77 -15.48
N GLY A 90 -13.57 0.46 -15.34
CA GLY A 90 -13.72 -0.50 -16.44
C GLY A 90 -14.99 -0.35 -17.28
N LYS A 91 -15.92 0.54 -16.88
CA LYS A 91 -17.11 0.82 -17.68
C LYS A 91 -16.86 1.81 -18.81
N GLU A 92 -15.82 2.64 -18.67
CA GLU A 92 -15.39 3.67 -19.63
C GLU A 92 -14.09 3.26 -20.34
N ALA A 93 -13.39 2.23 -19.82
CA ALA A 93 -12.12 1.77 -20.35
C ALA A 93 -12.29 0.88 -21.59
N ASP A 94 -11.44 1.07 -22.59
CA ASP A 94 -11.38 0.21 -23.78
C ASP A 94 -11.06 -1.24 -23.39
N ALA A 95 -11.68 -2.20 -24.07
CA ALA A 95 -11.54 -3.63 -23.75
C ALA A 95 -10.07 -4.09 -23.79
N MET A 96 -9.26 -3.48 -24.66
CA MET A 96 -7.82 -3.74 -24.73
C MET A 96 -7.06 -3.23 -23.49
N ALA A 97 -7.38 -2.03 -22.99
CA ALA A 97 -6.77 -1.48 -21.78
C ALA A 97 -7.09 -2.34 -20.55
N LEU A 98 -8.35 -2.78 -20.42
CA LEU A 98 -8.81 -3.70 -19.38
C LEU A 98 -8.02 -5.02 -19.37
N MET A 99 -7.70 -5.57 -20.55
CA MET A 99 -6.87 -6.77 -20.65
C MET A 99 -5.43 -6.53 -20.19
N TYR A 100 -4.82 -5.39 -20.52
CA TYR A 100 -3.48 -5.04 -20.06
C TYR A 100 -3.43 -4.83 -18.54
N GLU A 101 -4.39 -4.11 -17.97
CA GLU A 101 -4.45 -3.85 -16.53
C GLU A 101 -4.68 -5.15 -15.73
N SER A 102 -5.60 -6.00 -16.19
CA SER A 102 -5.83 -7.31 -15.58
C SER A 102 -4.62 -8.23 -15.71
N GLY A 103 -3.90 -8.17 -16.84
CA GLY A 103 -2.65 -8.88 -17.05
C GLY A 103 -1.53 -8.43 -16.10
N ALA A 104 -1.43 -7.12 -15.82
CA ALA A 104 -0.48 -6.59 -14.86
C ALA A 104 -0.75 -7.12 -13.43
N ILE A 105 -2.02 -7.17 -13.00
CA ILE A 105 -2.39 -7.78 -11.71
C ILE A 105 -2.00 -9.26 -11.67
N LEU A 106 -2.25 -9.99 -12.76
CA LEU A 106 -1.90 -11.41 -12.85
C LEU A 106 -0.38 -11.63 -12.73
N LEU A 107 0.43 -10.77 -13.36
CA LEU A 107 1.89 -10.81 -13.24
C LEU A 107 2.37 -10.51 -11.82
N ILE A 108 1.79 -9.50 -11.15
CA ILE A 108 2.11 -9.17 -9.75
C ILE A 108 1.71 -10.32 -8.83
N ALA A 109 0.54 -10.93 -9.05
CA ALA A 109 0.06 -12.07 -8.29
C ALA A 109 0.99 -13.28 -8.44
N LEU A 110 1.47 -13.55 -9.66
CA LEU A 110 2.40 -14.63 -9.95
C LEU A 110 3.77 -14.38 -9.29
N ALA A 111 4.29 -13.15 -9.35
CA ALA A 111 5.50 -12.76 -8.65
C ALA A 111 5.37 -12.92 -7.13
N CYS A 112 4.23 -12.48 -6.57
CA CYS A 112 3.93 -12.63 -5.15
C CYS A 112 3.86 -14.11 -4.74
N TRP A 113 3.24 -14.94 -5.58
CA TRP A 113 3.16 -16.39 -5.38
C TRP A 113 4.53 -17.05 -5.40
N LEU A 114 5.39 -16.71 -6.36
CA LEU A 114 6.76 -17.21 -6.43
C LEU A 114 7.58 -16.82 -5.19
N ILE A 115 7.53 -15.55 -4.78
CA ILE A 115 8.23 -15.07 -3.58
C ILE A 115 7.71 -15.79 -2.33
N SER A 116 6.39 -15.95 -2.21
CA SER A 116 5.79 -16.67 -1.09
C SER A 116 6.19 -18.15 -1.07
N ARG A 117 6.29 -18.78 -2.24
CA ARG A 117 6.72 -20.18 -2.38
C ARG A 117 8.18 -20.35 -2.00
N MET A 118 9.06 -19.46 -2.46
CA MET A 118 10.48 -19.46 -2.11
C MET A 118 10.71 -19.22 -0.62
N ARG A 119 9.99 -18.26 -0.04
CA ARG A 119 10.11 -17.93 1.39
C ARG A 119 9.56 -19.01 2.32
N SER A 120 8.74 -19.93 1.81
CA SER A 120 8.25 -21.10 2.55
C SER A 120 9.19 -22.31 2.46
N ALA A 121 10.28 -22.21 1.70
CA ALA A 121 11.32 -23.24 1.59
C ALA A 121 12.53 -23.01 2.52
N ASP A 122 12.51 -21.91 3.30
CA ASP A 122 13.38 -21.61 4.45
C ASP A 122 12.58 -21.69 5.76
#